data_AF-A0A8C5HCN8-F1
#
_entry.id   AF-A0A8C5HCN8-F1
#
_cell.length_a   1.000
_cell.length_b   1.000
_cell.length_c   1.000
_cell.angle_alpha   90.00
_cell.angle_beta   90.00
_cell.angle_gamma   90.00
#
_symmetry.space_group_name_H-M   'P 1'
#
loop_
_entity.id
_entity.type
_entity.pdbx_description
1 polymer ?
#
loop_
_entity_poly.entity_id
_entity_poly.type
_entity_poly.pdbx_seq_one_letter_code
_entity_poly.pdbx_strand_id
1 'polypeptide(L)'
;MDVKLLALMALLAVATHAPMTSAKPISLVERCWCRSTLNTVPQRTIKELKFLHTPNCPFQVIAKLKNNREVCINPETKWLQQYLKNAINK
;
A
#
# COMPACT_ATOMS: atom_id res chain seq x y z
N MET A 1 12.19 35.06 -43.29
CA MET A 1 11.51 34.12 -42.35
C MET A 1 10.30 34.84 -41.81
N ASP A 2 9.11 34.48 -42.29
CA ASP A 2 7.85 35.09 -41.89
C ASP A 2 7.73 35.17 -40.36
N VAL A 3 7.45 36.37 -39.85
CA VAL A 3 7.23 36.61 -38.40
C VAL A 3 6.15 35.67 -37.85
N LYS A 4 5.19 35.27 -38.69
CA LYS A 4 4.18 34.25 -38.38
C LYS A 4 4.80 32.89 -38.08
N LEU A 5 5.82 32.48 -38.82
CA LEU A 5 6.52 31.20 -38.62
C LEU A 5 7.28 31.22 -37.29
N LEU A 6 7.97 32.33 -36.98
CA LEU A 6 8.65 32.52 -35.70
C LEU A 6 7.69 32.50 -34.51
N ALA A 7 6.53 33.16 -34.63
CA ALA A 7 5.51 33.16 -33.60
C ALA A 7 4.91 31.75 -33.38
N LEU A 8 4.69 31.00 -34.46
CA LEU A 8 4.18 29.62 -34.38
C LEU A 8 5.18 28.71 -33.66
N MET A 9 6.46 28.80 -34.00
CA MET A 9 7.52 28.00 -33.38
C MET A 9 7.71 28.33 -31.90
N ALA A 10 7.58 29.61 -31.52
CA ALA A 10 7.63 30.02 -30.12
C ALA A 10 6.43 29.47 -29.31
N LEU A 11 5.23 29.47 -29.88
CA LEU A 11 4.04 28.89 -29.25
C LEU A 11 4.15 27.38 -29.07
N LEU A 12 4.63 26.67 -30.10
CA LEU A 12 4.87 25.23 -30.04
C LEU A 12 5.91 24.88 -28.98
N ALA A 13 6.99 25.66 -28.89
CA ALA A 13 7.98 25.49 -27.84
C ALA A 13 7.30 25.61 -26.47
N VAL A 14 6.57 26.71 -26.19
CA VAL A 14 5.87 26.96 -24.90
C VAL A 14 4.94 25.82 -24.50
N ALA A 15 4.21 25.24 -25.45
CA ALA A 15 3.32 24.11 -25.19
C ALA A 15 4.08 22.83 -24.78
N THR A 16 5.27 22.60 -25.32
CA THR A 16 6.07 21.39 -25.02
C THR A 16 6.81 21.44 -23.68
N HIS A 17 7.10 22.65 -23.17
CA HIS A 17 7.72 22.84 -21.86
C HIS A 17 6.74 23.29 -20.77
N ALA A 18 5.45 23.03 -20.97
CA ALA A 18 4.53 22.93 -19.85
C ALA A 18 5.11 21.87 -18.90
N PRO A 19 5.54 22.24 -17.68
CA PRO A 19 5.96 21.25 -16.72
C PRO A 19 4.72 20.37 -16.54
N MET A 20 4.83 19.11 -16.96
CA MET A 20 3.96 18.07 -16.46
C MET A 20 4.26 18.02 -14.97
N THR A 21 3.61 18.91 -14.20
CA THR A 21 3.61 18.81 -12.77
C THR A 21 3.03 17.43 -12.54
N SER A 22 3.90 16.51 -12.13
CA SER A 22 3.52 15.23 -11.60
C SER A 22 2.67 15.55 -10.38
N ALA A 23 1.40 15.85 -10.63
CA ALA A 23 0.40 16.06 -9.62
C ALA A 23 0.22 14.66 -9.05
N LYS A 24 1.06 14.36 -8.06
CA LYS A 24 0.93 13.16 -7.26
C LYS A 24 -0.50 13.18 -6.76
N PRO A 25 -1.33 12.16 -7.09
CA PRO A 25 -2.73 12.23 -6.77
C PRO A 25 -2.86 12.45 -5.26
N ILE A 26 -3.74 13.37 -4.89
CA ILE A 26 -4.15 13.69 -3.50
C ILE A 26 -4.66 12.43 -2.77
N SER A 27 -4.80 11.31 -3.50
CA SER A 27 -4.96 9.94 -3.01
C SER A 27 -3.73 9.35 -2.29
N LEU A 28 -2.75 10.16 -1.88
CA LEU A 28 -1.88 9.88 -0.73
C LEU A 28 -2.67 9.94 0.58
N VAL A 29 -3.80 9.25 0.66
CA VAL A 29 -4.29 8.78 1.96
C VAL A 29 -3.35 7.64 2.33
N GLU A 30 -2.16 8.01 2.80
CA GLU A 30 -1.10 7.13 3.34
C GLU A 30 -1.53 6.49 4.67
N ARG A 31 -2.76 5.99 4.74
CA ARG A 31 -3.24 5.31 5.93
C ARG A 31 -3.10 3.82 5.69
N CYS A 32 -2.12 3.24 6.37
CA CYS A 32 -2.01 1.80 6.50
C CYS A 32 -3.35 1.22 6.99
N TRP A 33 -3.71 0.04 6.50
CA TRP A 33 -4.94 -0.67 6.88
C TRP A 33 -5.06 -0.85 8.40
N CYS A 34 -3.95 -1.11 9.05
CA CYS A 34 -3.81 -1.29 10.47
C CYS A 34 -3.23 -0.04 11.12
N ARG A 35 -4.00 0.59 12.02
CA ARG A 35 -3.50 1.68 12.88
C ARG A 35 -2.75 1.15 14.11
N SER A 36 -3.12 -0.04 14.58
CA SER A 36 -2.49 -0.70 15.73
C SER A 36 -2.61 -2.21 15.57
N THR A 37 -1.63 -2.95 16.11
CA THR A 37 -1.58 -4.41 16.06
C THR A 37 -1.83 -4.99 17.43
N LEU A 38 -2.50 -6.14 17.48
CA LEU A 38 -2.63 -6.95 18.69
C LEU A 38 -1.54 -8.01 18.71
N ASN A 39 -0.80 -8.09 19.81
CA ASN A 39 0.25 -9.09 20.02
C ASN A 39 -0.32 -10.43 20.54
N THR A 40 -1.51 -10.41 21.14
CA THR A 40 -2.06 -11.54 21.89
C THR A 40 -3.36 -12.03 21.26
N VAL A 41 -3.27 -12.61 20.05
CA VAL A 41 -4.40 -13.25 19.39
C VAL A 41 -4.22 -14.78 19.39
N PRO A 42 -5.13 -15.55 20.01
CA PRO A 42 -5.07 -17.01 19.98
C PRO A 42 -5.36 -17.57 18.59
N GLN A 43 -4.51 -18.49 18.12
CA GLN A 43 -4.70 -19.16 16.81
C GLN A 43 -6.06 -19.86 16.69
N ARG A 44 -6.60 -20.41 17.79
CA ARG A 44 -7.87 -21.17 17.82
C ARG A 44 -9.10 -20.36 17.41
N THR A 45 -9.04 -19.03 17.58
CA THR A 45 -10.14 -18.12 17.28
C THR A 45 -10.07 -17.56 15.87
N ILE A 46 -8.97 -17.81 15.14
CA ILE A 46 -8.75 -17.32 13.78
C ILE A 46 -9.44 -18.27 12.81
N LYS A 47 -10.20 -17.68 11.88
CA LYS A 47 -10.84 -18.36 10.76
C LYS A 47 -9.99 -18.24 9.49
N GLU A 48 -9.42 -17.07 9.26
CA GLU A 48 -8.66 -16.75 8.05
C GLU A 48 -7.60 -15.69 8.34
N LEU A 49 -6.49 -15.75 7.62
CA LEU A 49 -5.41 -14.75 7.65
C LEU A 49 -5.31 -14.07 6.29
N LYS A 50 -5.31 -12.74 6.28
CA LYS A 50 -5.07 -11.90 5.11
C LYS A 50 -3.73 -11.19 5.27
N PHE A 51 -2.86 -11.36 4.28
CA PHE A 51 -1.56 -10.71 4.23
C PHE A 51 -1.65 -9.50 3.30
N LEU A 52 -1.29 -8.33 3.81
CA LEU A 52 -1.36 -7.08 3.06
C LEU A 52 0.04 -6.52 2.88
N HIS A 53 0.40 -6.32 1.61
CA HIS A 53 1.60 -5.61 1.21
C HIS A 53 1.18 -4.31 0.51
N THR A 54 1.31 -3.20 1.23
CA THR A 54 0.96 -1.86 0.69
C THR A 54 2.25 -1.06 0.55
N PRO A 55 2.52 -0.42 -0.59
CA PRO A 55 3.67 0.46 -0.73
C PRO A 55 3.60 1.57 0.33
N ASN A 56 4.74 1.92 0.93
CA ASN A 56 4.89 2.89 2.04
C ASN A 56 4.34 2.46 3.41
N CYS A 57 3.90 1.21 3.58
CA CYS A 57 3.51 0.67 4.88
C CYS A 57 4.32 -0.57 5.27
N PRO A 58 4.50 -0.83 6.58
CA PRO A 58 5.07 -2.09 7.03
C PRO A 58 4.15 -3.25 6.65
N PHE A 59 4.74 -4.45 6.60
CA PHE A 59 3.99 -5.68 6.35
C PHE A 59 2.89 -5.86 7.39
N GLN A 60 1.65 -6.00 6.92
CA GLN A 60 0.46 -6.05 7.76
C GLN A 60 -0.24 -7.38 7.62
N VAL A 61 -0.77 -7.86 8.74
CA VAL A 61 -1.50 -9.13 8.82
C VAL A 61 -2.83 -8.88 9.49
N ILE A 62 -3.91 -9.18 8.79
CA ILE A 62 -5.27 -9.10 9.32
C ILE A 62 -5.79 -10.51 9.55
N ALA A 63 -6.22 -10.80 10.77
CA ALA A 63 -6.92 -12.04 11.09
C ALA A 63 -8.41 -11.80 11.15
N LYS A 64 -9.15 -12.60 10.39
CA LYS A 64 -10.59 -12.74 10.53
C LYS A 64 -10.86 -13.80 11.58
N LEU A 65 -11.49 -13.41 12.67
CA LEU A 65 -11.88 -14.30 13.75
C LEU A 65 -13.16 -15.08 13.38
N LYS A 66 -13.41 -16.18 14.09
CA LYS A 66 -14.64 -17.00 13.95
C LYS A 66 -15.93 -16.22 14.25
N ASN A 67 -15.81 -15.16 15.06
CA ASN A 67 -16.91 -14.24 15.35
C ASN A 67 -17.08 -13.14 14.29
N ASN A 68 -16.49 -13.31 13.10
CA ASN A 68 -16.48 -12.38 11.97
C ASN A 68 -15.84 -11.01 12.22
N ARG A 69 -15.19 -10.80 13.38
CA ARG A 69 -14.38 -9.60 13.60
C ARG A 69 -13.05 -9.72 12.85
N GLU A 70 -12.57 -8.60 12.32
CA GLU A 70 -11.25 -8.49 11.71
C GLU A 70 -10.34 -7.72 12.66
N VAL A 71 -9.16 -8.28 12.95
CA VAL A 71 -8.17 -7.66 13.82
C VAL A 71 -6.80 -7.68 13.17
N CYS A 72 -6.05 -6.61 13.35
CA CYS A 72 -4.66 -6.55 12.93
C CYS A 72 -3.77 -7.29 13.95
N ILE A 73 -2.90 -8.16 13.47
CA ILE A 73 -1.96 -8.94 14.28
C ILE A 73 -0.54 -8.46 14.01
N ASN A 74 0.29 -8.43 15.05
CA ASN A 74 1.71 -8.16 14.88
C ASN A 74 2.40 -9.35 14.15
N PRO A 75 3.07 -9.13 13.01
CA PRO A 75 3.82 -10.19 12.30
C PRO A 75 4.89 -10.89 13.16
N GLU A 76 5.37 -10.25 14.22
CA GLU A 76 6.40 -10.79 15.14
C GLU A 76 5.85 -11.82 16.15
N THR A 77 4.56 -12.13 16.09
CA THR A 77 3.95 -13.09 17.02
C THR A 77 4.50 -14.51 16.81
N LYS A 78 4.99 -15.16 17.89
CA LYS A 78 5.65 -16.48 17.83
C LYS A 78 4.88 -17.54 17.04
N TRP A 79 3.57 -17.68 17.30
CA TRP A 79 2.77 -18.70 16.61
C TRP A 79 2.61 -18.40 15.11
N LEU A 80 2.56 -17.12 14.73
CA LEU A 80 2.42 -16.70 13.33
C LEU A 80 3.72 -16.95 12.57
N GLN A 81 4.87 -16.67 13.18
CA GLN A 81 6.18 -17.02 12.61
C GLN A 81 6.31 -18.53 12.41
N GLN A 82 5.87 -19.35 13.38
CA GLN A 82 5.88 -20.80 13.23
C GLN A 82 4.95 -21.26 12.10
N TYR A 83 3.76 -20.66 12.00
CA TYR A 83 2.82 -20.95 10.92
C TYR A 83 3.42 -20.64 9.55
N LEU A 84 4.04 -19.46 9.38
CA LEU A 84 4.70 -19.07 8.14
C LEU A 84 5.88 -19.99 7.79
N LYS A 85 6.73 -20.33 8.77
CA LYS A 85 7.84 -21.29 8.56
C LYS A 85 7.32 -22.65 8.08
N ASN A 86 6.27 -23.17 8.71
CA ASN A 86 5.67 -24.44 8.31
C ASN A 86 5.03 -24.38 6.93
N ALA A 87 4.46 -23.22 6.54
CA ALA A 87 3.85 -23.02 5.23
C ALA A 87 4.88 -22.86 4.10
N ILE A 88 6.06 -22.32 4.39
CA ILE A 88 7.15 -22.14 3.42
C ILE A 88 7.98 -23.42 3.24
N ASN A 89 8.17 -24.19 4.31
CA ASN A 89 8.95 -25.44 4.29
C ASN A 89 8.15 -26.65 3.77
N LYS A 90 6.94 -26.45 3.26
CA LYS A 90 6.06 -27.48 2.74
C LYS A 90 5.93 -27.33 1.23
#